data_AF-A0A6N8IMS9-F1
#
_entry.id   AF-A0A6N8IMS9-F1
#
_cell.length_a   1.000
_cell.length_b   1.000
_cell.length_c   1.000
_cell.angle_alpha   90.00
_cell.angle_beta   90.00
_cell.angle_gamma   90.00
#
_symmetry.space_group_name_H-M   'P 1'
#
loop_
_entity.id
_entity.type
_entity.pdbx_description
1 polymer ?
#
loop_
_entity_poly.entity_id
_entity_poly.type
_entity_poly.pdbx_seq_one_letter_code
_entity_poly.pdbx_strand_id
1 'polypeptide(L)'
;MATAAPPPPVSPRHVQALRGFNRFYTRRIGVLEPYLGGDLSLTEVRVLYELAHRDQPTAAEVGRDLGFDAGYLSRILRRFEERGWLQRVPSPADARQSLLRLTESGHAAFAPLQQRSRDEAAALLDPLPPSRREQLVAALETVQRLLDDQPVTTPRTVVLREPRPGDMGWVVEQHGALYAREYGYTTEFEALVADVAAGLIRSFDPAWEKGWIAEIDGERVGSVFVVRKSATVAQLRLLILTPAARGLGLGGRLVDTCIAFARDKGYRKLVLWTNGQLEAARAIYTARGFRLAHSEPLAAYGQQLVGETWELPLR
;
A
#
# COMPACT_ATOMS: atom_id res chain seq x y z
N MET A 1 0.03 -4.34 -30.07
CA MET A 1 -0.09 -3.69 -28.75
C MET A 1 -1.56 -3.76 -28.36
N ALA A 2 -1.93 -4.68 -27.46
CA ALA A 2 -3.31 -4.81 -27.02
C ALA A 2 -3.61 -3.64 -26.07
N THR A 3 -4.43 -2.70 -26.53
CA THR A 3 -5.01 -1.65 -25.68
C THR A 3 -5.86 -2.31 -24.61
N ALA A 4 -5.45 -2.18 -23.35
CA ALA A 4 -6.22 -2.66 -22.22
C ALA A 4 -7.64 -2.07 -22.28
N ALA A 5 -8.65 -2.91 -22.09
CA ALA A 5 -10.04 -2.45 -22.04
C ALA A 5 -10.19 -1.38 -20.96
N PRO A 6 -11.00 -0.32 -21.19
CA PRO A 6 -11.22 0.71 -20.19
C PRO A 6 -11.79 0.09 -18.91
N PRO A 7 -11.42 0.62 -17.73
CA PRO A 7 -11.92 0.10 -16.46
C PRO A 7 -13.45 0.14 -16.44
N PRO A 8 -14.11 -0.82 -15.76
CA PRO A 8 -15.55 -0.84 -15.65
C PRO A 8 -16.06 0.46 -15.01
N PRO A 9 -17.27 0.92 -15.38
CA PRO A 9 -17.82 2.16 -14.84
C PRO A 9 -18.00 2.06 -13.32
N VAL A 10 -17.86 3.20 -12.64
CA VAL A 10 -18.01 3.30 -11.19
C VAL A 10 -19.43 2.90 -10.78
N SER A 11 -19.56 1.91 -9.89
CA SER A 11 -20.85 1.44 -9.39
C SER A 11 -21.62 2.54 -8.64
N PRO A 12 -22.96 2.63 -8.79
CA PRO A 12 -23.80 3.53 -8.00
C PRO A 12 -23.59 3.38 -6.48
N ARG A 13 -23.31 2.15 -6.01
CA ARG A 13 -23.00 1.88 -4.60
C ARG A 13 -21.72 2.60 -4.16
N HIS A 14 -20.68 2.62 -4.99
CA HIS A 14 -19.42 3.31 -4.67
C HIS A 14 -19.63 4.83 -4.57
N VAL A 15 -20.39 5.40 -5.51
CA VAL A 15 -20.74 6.83 -5.49
C VAL A 15 -21.56 7.18 -4.23
N GLN A 16 -22.53 6.34 -3.87
CA GLN A 16 -23.35 6.55 -2.68
C GLN A 16 -22.52 6.48 -1.40
N ALA A 17 -21.59 5.54 -1.30
CA ALA A 17 -20.70 5.39 -0.14
C ALA A 17 -19.83 6.64 0.06
N LEU A 18 -19.17 7.12 -1.01
CA LEU A 18 -18.32 8.32 -0.94
C LEU A 18 -19.13 9.57 -0.58
N ARG A 19 -20.28 9.77 -1.23
CA ARG A 19 -21.17 10.90 -0.93
C ARG A 19 -21.73 10.84 0.49
N GLY A 20 -22.02 9.63 0.99
CA GLY A 20 -22.47 9.38 2.35
C GLY A 20 -21.39 9.76 3.37
N PHE A 21 -20.16 9.31 3.14
CA PHE A 21 -19.00 9.66 3.97
C PHE A 21 -18.76 11.17 4.00
N ASN A 22 -18.76 11.85 2.85
CA ASN A 22 -18.53 13.31 2.80
C ASN A 22 -19.57 14.07 3.63
N ARG A 23 -20.86 13.75 3.49
CA ARG A 23 -21.92 14.40 4.30
C ARG A 23 -21.76 14.14 5.79
N PHE A 24 -21.45 12.90 6.16
CA PHE A 24 -21.21 12.52 7.54
C PHE A 24 -20.01 13.28 8.11
N TYR A 25 -18.90 13.31 7.38
CA TYR A 25 -17.65 13.91 7.82
C TYR A 25 -17.76 15.42 7.92
N THR A 26 -18.29 16.11 6.90
CA THR A 26 -18.56 17.56 6.90
C THR A 26 -19.39 17.98 8.12
N ARG A 27 -20.42 17.22 8.50
CA ARG A 27 -21.18 17.47 9.73
C ARG A 27 -20.33 17.22 10.98
N ARG A 28 -19.54 16.14 10.98
CA ARG A 28 -18.72 15.73 12.15
C ARG A 28 -17.62 16.74 12.48
N ILE A 29 -17.03 17.40 11.49
CA ILE A 29 -15.97 18.41 11.65
C ILE A 29 -16.50 19.84 11.74
N GLY A 30 -17.82 20.03 11.85
CA GLY A 30 -18.42 21.33 12.17
C GLY A 30 -18.21 22.44 11.14
N VAL A 31 -17.81 22.13 9.90
CA VAL A 31 -17.48 23.18 8.88
C VAL A 31 -18.69 23.97 8.37
N LEU A 32 -19.90 23.62 8.82
CA LEU A 32 -21.14 24.35 8.52
C LEU A 32 -21.49 25.39 9.61
N GLU A 33 -20.78 25.40 10.73
CA GLU A 33 -20.88 26.37 11.82
C GLU A 33 -19.67 27.33 11.78
N PRO A 34 -19.65 28.43 12.55
CA PRO A 34 -18.45 29.25 12.71
C PRO A 34 -17.26 28.34 13.05
N TYR A 35 -16.25 28.32 12.17
CA TYR A 35 -15.22 27.29 12.22
C TYR A 35 -14.44 27.39 13.53
N LEU A 36 -14.33 26.28 14.26
CA LEU A 36 -13.75 26.20 15.60
C LEU A 36 -14.40 27.16 16.62
N GLY A 37 -15.62 27.64 16.38
CA GLY A 37 -16.29 28.65 17.22
C GLY A 37 -15.59 30.02 17.21
N GLY A 38 -14.91 30.37 16.12
CA GLY A 38 -14.25 31.67 15.94
C GLY A 38 -14.85 32.52 14.81
N ASP A 39 -14.37 33.75 14.68
CA ASP A 39 -14.80 34.72 13.66
C ASP A 39 -14.13 34.50 12.29
N LEU A 40 -13.24 33.51 12.18
CA LEU A 40 -12.56 33.18 10.93
C LEU A 40 -13.29 32.05 10.21
N SER A 41 -13.37 32.19 8.89
CA SER A 41 -13.81 31.11 8.02
C SER A 41 -12.78 29.98 7.95
N LEU A 42 -13.22 28.77 7.59
CA LEU A 42 -12.34 27.61 7.36
C LEU A 42 -11.18 27.94 6.42
N THR A 43 -11.45 28.69 5.35
CA THR A 43 -10.43 29.06 4.36
C THR A 43 -9.39 30.02 4.94
N GLU A 44 -9.81 31.01 5.74
CA GLU A 44 -8.89 31.90 6.46
C GLU A 44 -8.02 31.12 7.46
N VAL A 45 -8.59 30.21 8.25
CA VAL A 45 -7.83 29.38 9.18
C VAL A 45 -6.85 28.47 8.43
N ARG A 46 -7.24 27.94 7.25
CA ARG A 46 -6.35 27.11 6.45
C ARG A 46 -5.17 27.90 5.87
N VAL A 47 -5.39 29.15 5.45
CA VAL A 47 -4.29 30.04 5.04
C VAL A 47 -3.36 30.33 6.22
N LEU A 48 -3.89 30.65 7.41
CA LEU A 48 -3.06 30.84 8.61
C LEU A 48 -2.25 29.58 8.96
N TYR A 49 -2.84 28.39 8.81
CA TYR A 49 -2.14 27.12 9.04
C TYR A 49 -0.94 26.97 8.12
N GLU A 50 -1.10 27.18 6.80
CA GLU A 50 0.01 27.08 5.84
C GLU A 50 1.11 28.12 6.14
N LEU A 51 0.72 29.35 6.48
CA LEU A 51 1.66 30.43 6.81
C LEU A 51 2.41 30.20 8.14
N ALA A 52 1.80 29.49 9.10
CA ALA A 52 2.41 29.21 10.39
C ALA A 52 3.38 28.03 10.38
N HIS A 53 3.26 27.09 9.42
CA HIS A 53 4.04 25.85 9.39
C HIS A 53 5.04 25.77 8.23
N ARG A 54 5.02 26.74 7.31
CA ARG A 54 5.98 26.82 6.22
C ARG A 54 7.00 27.92 6.48
N ASP A 55 8.22 27.70 6.02
CA ASP A 55 9.25 28.73 6.04
C ASP A 55 9.01 29.72 4.90
N GLN A 56 8.26 30.78 5.21
CA GLN A 56 8.08 31.97 4.37
C GLN A 56 7.57 31.69 2.95
N PRO A 57 6.40 31.04 2.77
CA PRO A 57 5.91 30.69 1.45
C PRO A 57 5.50 31.93 0.63
N THR A 58 5.47 31.80 -0.69
CA THR A 58 4.89 32.78 -1.60
C THR A 58 3.36 32.62 -1.68
N ALA A 59 2.65 33.68 -2.08
CA ALA A 59 1.21 33.60 -2.34
C ALA A 59 0.87 32.58 -3.43
N ALA A 60 1.75 32.39 -4.42
CA ALA A 60 1.55 31.43 -5.49
C ALA A 60 1.57 29.98 -4.98
N GLU A 61 2.47 29.67 -4.04
CA GLU A 61 2.55 28.34 -3.42
C GLU A 61 1.34 28.07 -2.53
N VAL A 62 0.96 29.02 -1.67
CA VAL A 62 -0.24 28.88 -0.82
C VAL A 62 -1.50 28.70 -1.67
N GLY A 63 -1.64 29.48 -2.75
CA GLY A 63 -2.80 29.38 -3.65
C GLY A 63 -2.88 28.04 -4.37
N ARG A 64 -1.74 27.54 -4.88
CA ARG A 64 -1.66 26.24 -5.56
C ARG A 64 -2.09 25.10 -4.64
N ASP A 65 -1.56 25.07 -3.42
CA ASP A 65 -1.73 23.92 -2.53
C ASP A 65 -3.12 23.89 -1.88
N LEU A 66 -3.73 25.06 -1.68
CA LEU A 66 -5.10 25.16 -1.20
C LEU A 66 -6.15 25.14 -2.32
N GLY A 67 -5.73 25.12 -3.58
CA GLY A 67 -6.61 25.18 -4.74
C GLY A 67 -7.38 26.51 -4.85
N PHE A 68 -6.81 27.61 -4.36
CA PHE A 68 -7.42 28.94 -4.39
C PHE A 68 -6.98 29.73 -5.61
N ASP A 69 -7.91 30.48 -6.20
CA ASP A 69 -7.56 31.47 -7.21
C ASP A 69 -6.81 32.66 -6.57
N ALA A 70 -5.97 33.32 -7.38
CA ALA A 70 -5.12 34.41 -6.92
C ALA A 70 -5.92 35.61 -6.35
N GLY A 71 -7.12 35.87 -6.87
CA GLY A 71 -7.97 36.97 -6.41
C GLY A 71 -8.62 36.67 -5.06
N TYR A 72 -9.05 35.44 -4.82
CA TYR A 72 -9.56 34.99 -3.52
C TYR A 72 -8.48 35.01 -2.45
N LEU A 73 -7.31 34.42 -2.72
CA LEU A 73 -6.21 34.41 -1.76
C LEU A 73 -5.72 35.84 -1.45
N SER A 74 -5.58 36.71 -2.46
CA SER A 74 -5.14 38.10 -2.25
C SER A 74 -6.06 38.87 -1.29
N ARG A 75 -7.38 38.65 -1.35
CA ARG A 75 -8.34 39.25 -0.41
C ARG A 75 -8.14 38.77 1.03
N ILE A 76 -7.84 37.50 1.23
CA ILE A 76 -7.54 36.95 2.56
C ILE A 76 -6.24 37.54 3.11
N LEU A 77 -5.16 37.52 2.31
CA LEU A 77 -3.86 38.04 2.72
C LEU A 77 -3.91 39.53 3.07
N ARG A 78 -4.63 40.34 2.28
CA ARG A 78 -4.85 41.76 2.58
C ARG A 78 -5.56 41.98 3.91
N ARG A 79 -6.58 41.17 4.23
CA ARG A 79 -7.27 41.25 5.53
C ARG A 79 -6.33 40.92 6.69
N PHE A 80 -5.42 39.98 6.51
CA PHE A 80 -4.42 39.65 7.53
C PHE A 80 -3.38 40.77 7.70
N GLU A 81 -2.97 41.44 6.63
CA GLU A 81 -2.13 42.64 6.69
C GLU A 81 -2.82 43.79 7.42
N GLU A 82 -4.10 44.06 7.11
CA GLU A 82 -4.91 45.09 7.77
C GLU A 82 -5.09 44.81 9.27
N ARG A 83 -5.09 43.54 9.69
CA ARG A 83 -5.11 43.11 11.09
C ARG A 83 -3.73 43.06 11.75
N GLY A 84 -2.66 43.36 11.00
CA GLY A 84 -1.28 43.28 11.47
C GLY A 84 -0.77 41.85 11.71
N TRP A 85 -1.46 40.83 11.18
CA TRP A 85 -1.11 39.40 11.35
C TRP A 85 -0.09 38.90 10.33
N LEU A 86 0.05 39.60 9.21
CA LEU A 86 0.87 39.20 8.08
C LEU A 86 1.78 40.36 7.65
N GLN A 87 3.02 40.02 7.31
CA GLN A 87 3.96 40.92 6.63
C GLN A 87 4.43 40.27 5.32
N ARG A 88 4.65 41.11 4.30
CA ARG A 88 5.33 40.73 3.07
C ARG A 88 6.78 41.19 3.08
N VAL A 89 7.68 40.29 2.70
CA VAL A 89 9.09 40.57 2.53
C VAL A 89 9.47 40.28 1.08
N PRO A 90 10.27 41.12 0.39
CA PRO A 90 10.76 40.81 -0.94
C PRO A 90 11.49 39.48 -0.96
N SER A 91 11.21 38.63 -1.96
CA SER A 91 11.95 37.37 -2.12
C SER A 91 13.39 37.65 -2.56
N PRO A 92 14.40 37.07 -1.89
CA PRO A 92 15.79 37.15 -2.35
C PRO A 92 16.02 36.49 -3.72
N ALA A 93 15.15 35.55 -4.11
CA ALA A 93 15.26 34.78 -5.34
C ALA A 93 14.59 35.45 -6.55
N ASP A 94 13.49 36.19 -6.35
CA ASP A 94 12.82 36.99 -7.40
C ASP A 94 12.16 38.20 -6.76
N ALA A 95 12.64 39.41 -7.07
CA ALA A 95 12.12 40.67 -6.53
C ALA A 95 10.64 40.94 -6.91
N ARG A 96 10.09 40.22 -7.90
CA ARG A 96 8.66 40.28 -8.26
C ARG A 96 7.78 39.42 -7.35
N GLN A 97 8.39 38.57 -6.53
CA GLN A 97 7.71 37.75 -5.54
C GLN A 97 7.88 38.33 -4.15
N SER A 98 6.87 38.14 -3.32
CA SER A 98 6.95 38.43 -1.89
C SER A 98 6.77 37.15 -1.11
N LEU A 99 7.65 36.96 -0.13
CA LEU A 99 7.54 35.94 0.89
C LEU A 99 6.56 36.42 1.96
N LEU A 100 5.71 35.50 2.42
CA LEU A 100 4.66 35.76 3.39
C LEU A 100 5.13 35.30 4.76
N ARG A 101 5.07 36.19 5.76
CA ARG A 101 5.48 35.87 7.13
C ARG A 101 4.42 36.32 8.13
N LEU A 102 3.98 35.39 8.98
CA LEU A 102 3.15 35.77 10.12
C LEU A 102 3.96 36.63 11.10
N THR A 103 3.32 37.68 11.59
CA THR A 103 3.83 38.48 12.70
C THR A 103 3.61 37.73 14.01
N GLU A 104 4.19 38.24 15.11
CA GLU A 104 3.92 37.70 16.45
C GLU A 104 2.42 37.75 16.80
N SER A 105 1.73 38.83 16.44
CA SER A 105 0.28 38.94 16.63
C SER A 105 -0.50 37.96 15.75
N GLY A 106 -0.02 37.65 14.54
CA GLY A 106 -0.59 36.62 13.67
C GLY A 106 -0.46 35.22 14.28
N HIS A 107 0.71 34.88 14.83
CA HIS A 107 0.91 33.63 15.56
C HIS A 107 0.03 33.56 16.81
N ALA A 108 -0.07 34.65 17.58
CA ALA A 108 -0.93 34.72 18.76
C ALA A 108 -2.43 34.58 18.42
N ALA A 109 -2.87 35.12 17.28
CA ALA A 109 -4.24 34.96 16.78
C ALA A 109 -4.52 33.51 16.31
N PHE A 110 -3.51 32.84 15.74
CA PHE A 110 -3.65 31.47 15.23
C PHE A 110 -3.57 30.39 16.32
N ALA A 111 -2.76 30.58 17.37
CA ALA A 111 -2.50 29.57 18.39
C ALA A 111 -3.79 29.00 19.06
N PRO A 112 -4.78 29.81 19.47
CA PRO A 112 -6.04 29.29 20.03
C PRO A 112 -6.87 28.47 19.04
N LEU A 113 -6.77 28.76 17.74
CA LEU A 113 -7.45 28.00 16.69
C LEU A 113 -6.76 26.66 16.48
N GLN A 114 -5.41 26.66 16.46
CA GLN A 114 -4.64 25.42 16.39
C GLN A 114 -4.92 24.50 17.57
N GLN A 115 -5.00 25.06 18.79
CA GLN A 115 -5.31 24.27 19.98
C GLN A 115 -6.73 23.67 19.91
N ARG A 116 -7.74 24.48 19.58
CA ARG A 116 -9.12 23.99 19.41
C ARG A 116 -9.22 22.87 18.37
N SER A 117 -8.54 23.02 17.23
CA SER A 117 -8.50 21.97 16.21
C SER A 117 -7.88 20.65 16.73
N ARG A 118 -6.82 20.73 17.55
CA ARG A 118 -6.22 19.55 18.20
C ARG A 118 -7.17 18.93 19.21
N ASP A 119 -7.84 19.74 20.03
CA ASP A 119 -8.76 19.29 21.06
C ASP A 119 -9.99 18.60 20.44
N GLU A 120 -10.54 19.15 19.35
CA GLU A 120 -11.62 18.50 18.59
C GLU A 120 -11.17 17.14 18.04
N ALA A 121 -10.00 17.06 17.42
CA ALA A 121 -9.46 15.79 16.92
C ALA A 121 -9.24 14.77 18.06
N ALA A 122 -8.73 15.21 19.20
CA ALA A 122 -8.57 14.38 20.39
C ALA A 122 -9.94 13.89 20.90
N ALA A 123 -10.95 14.75 20.98
CA ALA A 123 -12.31 14.40 21.39
C ALA A 123 -13.00 13.41 20.43
N LEU A 124 -12.64 13.40 19.15
CA LEU A 124 -13.08 12.37 18.20
C LEU A 124 -12.48 10.99 18.51
N LEU A 125 -11.23 10.96 18.98
CA LEU A 125 -10.45 9.74 19.22
C LEU A 125 -10.61 9.20 20.65
N ASP A 126 -10.89 10.06 21.62
CA ASP A 126 -10.94 9.72 23.05
C ASP A 126 -11.88 8.54 23.35
N PRO A 127 -13.12 8.46 22.80
CA PRO A 127 -14.02 7.35 23.06
C PRO A 127 -13.59 6.01 22.44
N LEU A 128 -12.57 5.99 21.57
CA LEU A 128 -12.12 4.78 20.89
C LEU A 128 -11.04 4.06 21.71
N PRO A 129 -11.11 2.72 21.87
CA PRO A 129 -10.00 1.92 22.37
C PRO A 129 -8.75 2.07 21.49
N PRO A 130 -7.52 1.86 22.02
CA PRO A 130 -6.28 2.04 21.27
C PRO A 130 -6.24 1.32 19.90
N SER A 131 -6.68 0.06 19.85
CA SER A 131 -6.74 -0.71 18.59
C SER A 131 -7.67 -0.09 17.54
N ARG A 132 -8.78 0.53 17.96
CA ARG A 132 -9.69 1.22 17.05
C ARG A 132 -9.14 2.57 16.60
N ARG A 133 -8.30 3.23 17.40
CA ARG A 133 -7.58 4.44 17.00
C ARG A 133 -6.60 4.11 15.88
N GLU A 134 -5.80 3.06 16.05
CA GLU A 134 -4.86 2.57 15.02
C GLU A 134 -5.59 2.17 13.73
N GLN A 135 -6.70 1.42 13.85
CA GLN A 135 -7.52 1.05 12.70
C GLN A 135 -8.05 2.27 11.93
N LEU A 136 -8.49 3.31 12.65
CA LEU A 136 -8.98 4.55 12.03
C LEU A 136 -7.85 5.30 11.34
N VAL A 137 -6.67 5.42 11.97
CA VAL A 137 -5.49 6.07 11.36
C VAL A 137 -5.09 5.37 10.06
N ALA A 138 -4.96 4.04 10.08
CA ALA A 138 -4.62 3.26 8.88
C ALA A 138 -5.66 3.41 7.76
N ALA A 139 -6.95 3.51 8.12
CA ALA A 139 -8.02 3.75 7.16
C ALA A 139 -7.93 5.17 6.55
N LEU A 140 -7.63 6.20 7.36
CA LEU A 140 -7.46 7.58 6.87
C LEU A 140 -6.27 7.70 5.92
N GLU A 141 -5.13 7.08 6.25
CA GLU A 141 -3.95 7.02 5.38
C GLU A 141 -4.26 6.29 4.06
N THR A 142 -5.05 5.22 4.13
CA THR A 142 -5.51 4.50 2.93
C THR A 142 -6.43 5.37 2.08
N VAL A 143 -7.38 6.09 2.68
CA VAL A 143 -8.26 7.01 1.97
C VAL A 143 -7.45 8.13 1.31
N GLN A 144 -6.50 8.75 2.02
CA GLN A 144 -5.61 9.78 1.46
C GLN A 144 -4.86 9.24 0.25
N ARG A 145 -4.16 8.10 0.40
CA ARG A 145 -3.40 7.48 -0.69
C ARG A 145 -4.24 7.09 -1.91
N LEU A 146 -5.51 6.74 -1.72
CA LEU A 146 -6.41 6.38 -2.82
C LEU A 146 -7.04 7.58 -3.52
N LEU A 147 -7.11 8.74 -2.86
CA LEU A 147 -7.72 9.97 -3.38
C LEU A 147 -6.71 11.01 -3.83
N ASP A 148 -5.44 10.89 -3.44
CA ASP A 148 -4.38 11.79 -3.89
C ASP A 148 -4.01 11.47 -5.35
N ASP A 149 -4.14 12.47 -6.23
CA ASP A 149 -3.85 12.35 -7.67
C ASP A 149 -2.34 12.40 -7.98
N GLN A 150 -1.51 12.65 -6.97
CA GLN A 150 -0.06 12.63 -7.14
C GLN A 150 0.40 11.18 -7.33
N PRO A 151 1.00 10.82 -8.48
CA PRO A 151 1.66 9.53 -8.60
C PRO A 151 2.68 9.45 -7.47
N VAL A 152 2.56 8.43 -6.61
CA VAL A 152 3.50 8.18 -5.52
C VAL A 152 4.91 8.15 -6.12
N THR A 153 5.67 9.25 -5.96
CA THR A 153 7.04 9.42 -6.47
C THR A 153 8.06 8.80 -5.52
N THR A 154 7.62 8.39 -4.33
CA THR A 154 8.42 7.55 -3.44
C THR A 154 8.62 6.17 -4.07
N PRO A 155 9.87 5.69 -4.22
CA PRO A 155 10.12 4.33 -4.65
C PRO A 155 9.38 3.38 -3.69
N ARG A 156 8.42 2.61 -4.22
CA ARG A 156 7.74 1.57 -3.44
C ARG A 156 8.80 0.69 -2.80
N THR A 157 8.83 0.65 -1.47
CA THR A 157 9.88 -0.08 -0.77
C THR A 157 9.54 -1.56 -0.78
N VAL A 158 10.25 -2.32 -1.62
CA VAL A 158 10.07 -3.77 -1.72
C VAL A 158 10.99 -4.48 -0.73
N VAL A 159 10.40 -5.12 0.28
CA VAL A 159 11.11 -5.91 1.27
C VAL A 159 10.82 -7.40 1.07
N LEU A 160 11.85 -8.23 1.12
CA LEU A 160 11.70 -9.68 1.26
C LEU A 160 12.14 -10.05 2.67
N ARG A 161 11.21 -10.49 3.51
CA ARG A 161 11.48 -10.82 4.92
C ARG A 161 11.10 -12.26 5.24
N GLU A 162 11.61 -12.74 6.36
CA GLU A 162 11.23 -14.06 6.89
C GLU A 162 9.76 -14.04 7.38
N PRO A 163 9.06 -15.19 7.34
CA PRO A 163 7.69 -15.29 7.84
C PRO A 163 7.61 -15.09 9.35
N ARG A 164 6.50 -14.50 9.80
CA ARG A 164 6.15 -14.21 11.20
C ARG A 164 4.81 -14.87 11.53
N PRO A 165 4.44 -14.99 12.83
CA PRO A 165 3.11 -15.43 13.20
C PRO A 165 2.02 -14.65 12.45
N GLY A 166 1.05 -15.38 11.88
CA GLY A 166 -0.01 -14.82 11.03
C GLY A 166 0.27 -14.87 9.52
N ASP A 167 1.53 -14.94 9.08
CA ASP A 167 1.84 -14.98 7.64
C ASP A 167 1.42 -16.28 6.99
N MET A 168 1.56 -17.42 7.66
CA MET A 168 1.13 -18.70 7.08
C MET A 168 -0.38 -18.75 6.84
N GLY A 169 -1.17 -18.20 7.78
CA GLY A 169 -2.62 -18.06 7.58
C GLY A 169 -2.95 -17.18 6.39
N TRP A 170 -2.24 -16.06 6.24
CA TRP A 170 -2.37 -15.19 5.07
C TRP A 170 -1.96 -15.91 3.77
N VAL A 171 -0.88 -16.70 3.77
CA VAL A 171 -0.46 -17.47 2.58
C VAL A 171 -1.56 -18.46 2.16
N VAL A 172 -2.17 -19.16 3.11
CA VAL A 172 -3.31 -20.08 2.84
C VAL A 172 -4.48 -19.30 2.26
N GLU A 173 -4.90 -18.21 2.91
CA GLU A 173 -5.99 -17.34 2.46
C GLU A 173 -5.76 -16.83 1.03
N GLN A 174 -4.56 -16.32 0.73
CA GLN A 174 -4.24 -15.79 -0.59
C GLN A 174 -4.27 -16.88 -1.66
N HIS A 175 -3.75 -18.07 -1.38
CA HIS A 175 -3.82 -19.16 -2.36
C HIS A 175 -5.27 -19.61 -2.58
N GLY A 176 -6.05 -19.83 -1.51
CA GLY A 176 -7.45 -20.24 -1.61
C GLY A 176 -8.29 -19.22 -2.38
N ALA A 177 -8.30 -17.97 -1.94
CA ALA A 177 -9.15 -16.93 -2.50
C ALA A 177 -8.73 -16.51 -3.92
N LEU A 178 -7.43 -16.38 -4.20
CA LEU A 178 -6.95 -15.98 -5.53
C LEU A 178 -7.19 -17.10 -6.55
N TYR A 179 -6.90 -18.36 -6.21
CA TYR A 179 -7.07 -19.46 -7.16
C TYR A 179 -8.54 -19.82 -7.38
N ALA A 180 -9.40 -19.71 -6.37
CA ALA A 180 -10.84 -19.86 -6.56
C ALA A 180 -11.39 -18.80 -7.54
N ARG A 181 -10.99 -17.53 -7.36
CA ARG A 181 -11.46 -16.42 -8.21
C ARG A 181 -10.92 -16.49 -9.65
N GLU A 182 -9.65 -16.84 -9.83
CA GLU A 182 -8.98 -16.74 -11.13
C GLU A 182 -9.02 -18.03 -11.94
N TYR A 183 -9.09 -19.19 -11.28
CA TYR A 183 -9.03 -20.51 -11.92
C TYR A 183 -10.21 -21.42 -11.55
N GLY A 184 -11.15 -20.96 -10.72
CA GLY A 184 -12.31 -21.76 -10.31
C GLY A 184 -11.94 -22.96 -9.43
N TYR A 185 -10.83 -22.89 -8.69
CA TYR A 185 -10.43 -23.98 -7.79
C TYR A 185 -11.33 -24.04 -6.56
N THR A 186 -11.60 -25.26 -6.09
CA THR A 186 -12.39 -25.50 -4.88
C THR A 186 -11.53 -25.40 -3.63
N THR A 187 -12.17 -25.47 -2.46
CA THR A 187 -11.52 -25.50 -1.13
C THR A 187 -10.54 -26.67 -0.96
N GLU A 188 -10.59 -27.70 -1.81
CA GLU A 188 -9.60 -28.78 -1.85
C GLU A 188 -8.17 -28.24 -2.05
N PHE A 189 -8.01 -27.21 -2.88
CA PHE A 189 -6.70 -26.57 -3.07
C PHE A 189 -6.26 -25.77 -1.84
N GLU A 190 -7.19 -25.07 -1.21
CA GLU A 190 -6.92 -24.35 0.04
C GLU A 190 -6.48 -25.31 1.16
N ALA A 191 -7.15 -26.46 1.28
CA ALA A 191 -6.78 -27.52 2.23
C ALA A 191 -5.36 -28.05 1.96
N LEU A 192 -4.99 -28.30 0.70
CA LEU A 192 -3.63 -28.68 0.34
C LEU A 192 -2.61 -27.62 0.79
N VAL A 193 -2.89 -26.34 0.54
CA VAL A 193 -1.98 -25.25 0.95
C VAL A 193 -1.91 -25.16 2.47
N ALA A 194 -3.01 -25.36 3.19
CA ALA A 194 -3.05 -25.43 4.64
C ALA A 194 -2.21 -26.59 5.19
N ASP A 195 -2.25 -27.77 4.56
CA ASP A 195 -1.42 -28.92 4.94
C ASP A 195 0.08 -28.60 4.77
N VAL A 196 0.46 -27.97 3.65
CA VAL A 196 1.84 -27.53 3.43
C VAL A 196 2.26 -26.49 4.46
N ALA A 197 1.42 -25.49 4.74
CA ALA A 197 1.70 -24.46 5.73
C ALA A 197 1.84 -25.04 7.14
N ALA A 198 0.96 -25.98 7.53
CA ALA A 198 1.04 -26.67 8.81
C ALA A 198 2.28 -27.57 8.91
N GLY A 199 2.69 -28.20 7.82
CA GLY A 199 3.94 -28.96 7.75
C GLY A 199 5.16 -28.07 7.95
N LEU A 200 5.21 -26.92 7.28
CA LEU A 200 6.23 -25.90 7.47
C LEU A 200 6.29 -25.46 8.94
N ILE A 201 5.18 -25.06 9.55
CA ILE A 201 5.19 -24.57 10.95
C ILE A 201 5.73 -25.62 11.93
N ARG A 202 5.34 -26.90 11.76
CA ARG A 202 5.66 -27.96 12.71
C ARG A 202 7.10 -28.47 12.60
N SER A 203 7.66 -28.48 11.41
CA SER A 203 8.91 -29.20 11.12
C SER A 203 9.95 -28.36 10.38
N PHE A 204 9.82 -27.03 10.38
CA PHE A 204 10.76 -26.14 9.68
C PHE A 204 12.18 -26.29 10.19
N ASP A 205 13.12 -26.55 9.27
CA ASP A 205 14.54 -26.56 9.57
C ASP A 205 15.24 -25.34 8.95
N PRO A 206 15.50 -24.25 9.71
CA PRO A 206 16.11 -23.04 9.18
C PRO A 206 17.54 -23.24 8.65
N ALA A 207 18.19 -24.36 8.97
CA ALA A 207 19.50 -24.66 8.40
C ALA A 207 19.41 -25.01 6.90
N TRP A 208 18.29 -25.58 6.47
CA TRP A 208 18.10 -26.17 5.13
C TRP A 208 16.91 -25.59 4.37
N GLU A 209 16.02 -24.87 5.05
CA GLU A 209 14.75 -24.36 4.53
C GLU A 209 14.65 -22.86 4.78
N LYS A 210 13.92 -22.17 3.91
CA LYS A 210 13.67 -20.73 4.06
C LYS A 210 12.37 -20.31 3.40
N GLY A 211 11.64 -19.43 4.06
CA GLY A 211 10.47 -18.75 3.52
C GLY A 211 10.76 -17.27 3.30
N TRP A 212 10.07 -16.66 2.34
CA TRP A 212 10.06 -15.22 2.14
C TRP A 212 8.64 -14.73 1.98
N ILE A 213 8.33 -13.66 2.69
CA ILE A 213 7.15 -12.82 2.48
C ILE A 213 7.63 -11.55 1.81
N ALA A 214 7.02 -11.22 0.67
CA ALA A 214 7.27 -9.98 -0.04
C ALA A 214 6.28 -8.91 0.44
N GLU A 215 6.81 -7.74 0.78
CA GLU A 215 6.03 -6.57 1.17
C GLU A 215 6.30 -5.39 0.24
N ILE A 216 5.25 -4.62 -0.04
CA ILE A 216 5.31 -3.31 -0.67
C ILE A 216 4.70 -2.32 0.32
N ASP A 217 5.49 -1.36 0.78
CA ASP A 217 5.04 -0.31 1.71
C ASP A 217 4.39 -0.89 2.98
N GLY A 218 4.93 -2.00 3.49
CA GLY A 218 4.45 -2.73 4.67
C GLY A 218 3.30 -3.71 4.41
N GLU A 219 2.70 -3.69 3.23
CA GLU A 219 1.62 -4.61 2.86
C GLU A 219 2.15 -5.90 2.25
N ARG A 220 1.64 -7.04 2.70
CA ARG A 220 2.00 -8.36 2.17
C ARG A 220 1.46 -8.51 0.76
N VAL A 221 2.35 -8.80 -0.19
CA VAL A 221 2.00 -8.90 -1.60
C VAL A 221 2.47 -10.19 -2.26
N GLY A 222 3.29 -11.00 -1.60
CA GLY A 222 3.69 -12.29 -2.14
C GLY A 222 4.36 -13.21 -1.13
N SER A 223 4.53 -14.46 -1.52
CA SER A 223 5.33 -15.41 -0.77
C SER A 223 6.01 -16.44 -1.67
N VAL A 224 7.06 -17.07 -1.16
CA VAL A 224 7.69 -18.26 -1.73
C VAL A 224 8.49 -18.98 -0.65
N PHE A 225 8.62 -20.30 -0.76
CA PHE A 225 9.32 -21.14 0.20
C PHE A 225 10.25 -22.10 -0.50
N VAL A 226 11.38 -22.39 0.14
CA VAL A 226 12.27 -23.50 -0.18
C VAL A 226 12.24 -24.48 0.98
N VAL A 227 11.85 -25.72 0.68
CA VAL A 227 11.80 -26.84 1.63
C VAL A 227 12.77 -27.94 1.24
N ARG A 228 13.21 -28.73 2.21
CA ARG A 228 14.12 -29.84 1.98
C ARG A 228 13.34 -31.06 1.50
N LYS A 229 13.63 -31.53 0.28
CA LYS A 229 13.04 -32.77 -0.27
C LYS A 229 13.94 -33.99 -0.04
N SER A 230 15.25 -33.79 -0.06
CA SER A 230 16.24 -34.80 0.32
C SER A 230 17.54 -34.13 0.77
N ALA A 231 18.59 -34.90 1.02
CA ALA A 231 19.90 -34.36 1.37
C ALA A 231 20.49 -33.43 0.30
N THR A 232 20.15 -33.63 -0.97
CA THR A 232 20.73 -32.87 -2.10
C THR A 232 19.69 -32.18 -2.98
N VAL A 233 18.40 -32.31 -2.66
CA VAL A 233 17.30 -31.73 -3.45
C VAL A 233 16.44 -30.83 -2.58
N ALA A 234 16.29 -29.59 -3.02
CA ALA A 234 15.36 -28.62 -2.48
C ALA A 234 14.08 -28.57 -3.34
N GLN A 235 12.96 -28.16 -2.74
CA GLN A 235 11.71 -27.92 -3.45
C GLN A 235 11.21 -26.49 -3.21
N LEU A 236 10.90 -25.78 -4.30
CA LEU A 236 10.22 -24.49 -4.26
C LEU A 236 8.72 -24.74 -4.10
N ARG A 237 8.09 -24.05 -3.14
CA ARG A 237 6.67 -24.17 -2.80
C ARG A 237 6.00 -22.81 -2.57
N LEU A 238 4.68 -22.80 -2.74
CA LEU A 238 3.77 -21.70 -2.38
C LEU A 238 4.19 -20.34 -2.95
N LEU A 239 4.62 -20.31 -4.21
CA LEU A 239 4.86 -19.05 -4.91
C LEU A 239 3.53 -18.36 -5.21
N ILE A 240 3.35 -17.15 -4.71
CA ILE A 240 2.18 -16.33 -5.01
C ILE A 240 2.51 -14.85 -5.04
N LEU A 241 1.77 -14.11 -5.86
CA LEU A 241 1.70 -12.65 -5.84
C LEU A 241 0.24 -12.20 -5.90
N THR A 242 -0.10 -11.22 -5.07
CA THR A 242 -1.37 -10.52 -5.17
C THR A 242 -1.45 -9.79 -6.52
N PRO A 243 -2.65 -9.58 -7.09
CA PRO A 243 -2.80 -8.90 -8.38
C PRO A 243 -2.08 -7.54 -8.46
N ALA A 244 -2.08 -6.79 -7.34
CA ALA A 244 -1.47 -5.46 -7.25
C ALA A 244 0.07 -5.46 -7.38
N ALA A 245 0.74 -6.60 -7.19
CA ALA A 245 2.20 -6.73 -7.28
C ALA A 245 2.69 -7.45 -8.54
N ARG A 246 1.78 -7.85 -9.44
CA ARG A 246 2.13 -8.47 -10.73
C ARG A 246 2.69 -7.41 -11.68
N GLY A 247 3.54 -7.83 -12.62
CA GLY A 247 4.18 -6.92 -13.59
C GLY A 247 5.37 -6.10 -13.06
N LEU A 248 5.65 -6.16 -11.75
CA LEU A 248 6.76 -5.44 -11.11
C LEU A 248 8.10 -6.22 -11.08
N GLY A 249 8.18 -7.35 -11.80
CA GLY A 249 9.35 -8.25 -11.76
C GLY A 249 9.53 -9.03 -10.45
N LEU A 250 8.67 -8.83 -9.45
CA LEU A 250 8.81 -9.38 -8.10
C LEU A 250 8.77 -10.91 -8.06
N GLY A 251 7.95 -11.55 -8.90
CA GLY A 251 7.86 -13.01 -8.96
C GLY A 251 9.18 -13.63 -9.42
N GLY A 252 9.86 -12.94 -10.34
CA GLY A 252 11.20 -13.30 -10.76
C GLY A 252 12.21 -13.17 -9.62
N ARG A 253 12.23 -12.02 -8.94
CA ARG A 253 13.10 -11.76 -7.80
C ARG A 253 12.93 -12.78 -6.67
N LEU A 254 11.69 -13.21 -6.39
CA LEU A 254 11.39 -14.27 -5.42
C LEU A 254 12.03 -15.60 -5.83
N VAL A 255 11.86 -16.03 -7.08
CA VAL A 255 12.46 -17.29 -7.56
C VAL A 255 13.99 -17.19 -7.60
N ASP A 256 14.56 -16.05 -7.99
CA ASP A 256 16.01 -15.82 -7.96
C ASP A 256 16.58 -15.97 -6.53
N THR A 257 15.83 -15.45 -5.55
CA THR A 257 16.18 -15.58 -4.13
C THR A 257 16.17 -17.04 -3.68
N CYS A 258 15.18 -17.83 -4.12
CA CYS A 258 15.15 -19.27 -3.85
C CYS A 258 16.34 -20.02 -4.48
N ILE A 259 16.69 -19.71 -5.73
CA ILE A 259 17.82 -20.33 -6.42
C ILE A 259 19.12 -20.01 -5.70
N ALA A 260 19.32 -18.73 -5.32
CA ALA A 260 20.52 -18.29 -4.61
C ALA A 260 20.65 -19.01 -3.26
N PHE A 261 19.58 -19.07 -2.46
CA PHE A 261 19.56 -19.81 -1.20
C PHE A 261 19.88 -21.29 -1.41
N ALA A 262 19.27 -21.93 -2.41
CA ALA A 262 19.48 -23.35 -2.64
C ALA A 262 20.94 -23.66 -3.03
N ARG A 263 21.58 -22.79 -3.83
CA ARG A 263 23.01 -22.90 -4.16
C ARG A 263 23.90 -22.70 -2.95
N ASP A 264 23.62 -21.66 -2.15
CA ASP A 264 24.39 -21.36 -0.93
C ASP A 264 24.38 -22.52 0.07
N LYS A 265 23.23 -23.20 0.21
CA LYS A 265 23.10 -24.40 1.04
C LYS A 265 23.72 -25.67 0.43
N GLY A 266 24.24 -25.61 -0.80
CA GLY A 266 24.87 -26.75 -1.46
C GLY A 266 23.89 -27.79 -2.00
N TYR A 267 22.62 -27.43 -2.22
CA TYR A 267 21.70 -28.31 -2.95
C TYR A 267 22.16 -28.48 -4.39
N ARG A 268 22.04 -29.70 -4.92
CA ARG A 268 22.40 -30.04 -6.31
C ARG A 268 21.25 -29.82 -7.29
N LYS A 269 20.03 -29.72 -6.78
CA LYS A 269 18.82 -29.59 -7.59
C LYS A 269 17.72 -28.85 -6.84
N LEU A 270 17.05 -27.95 -7.54
CA LEU A 270 15.81 -27.30 -7.08
C LEU A 270 14.66 -27.81 -7.96
N VAL A 271 13.59 -28.30 -7.34
CA VAL A 271 12.39 -28.80 -8.04
C VAL A 271 11.16 -28.02 -7.64
N LEU A 272 10.12 -28.04 -8.46
CA LEU A 272 8.81 -27.48 -8.13
C LEU A 272 7.69 -28.28 -8.79
N TRP A 273 6.48 -28.13 -8.27
CA TRP A 273 5.27 -28.68 -8.84
C TRP A 273 4.29 -27.54 -9.13
N THR A 274 3.66 -27.55 -10.30
CA THR A 274 2.73 -26.52 -10.76
C THR A 274 1.67 -27.13 -11.68
N ASN A 275 0.60 -26.39 -11.98
CA ASN A 275 -0.38 -26.79 -12.99
C ASN A 275 -0.08 -26.12 -14.34
N GLY A 276 -0.29 -26.83 -15.45
CA GLY A 276 0.04 -26.37 -16.81
C GLY A 276 -0.66 -25.05 -17.22
N GLN A 277 -1.84 -24.77 -16.69
CA GLN A 277 -2.58 -23.52 -16.94
C GLN A 277 -1.98 -22.28 -16.26
N LEU A 278 -1.02 -22.42 -15.34
CA LEU A 278 -0.37 -21.30 -14.64
C LEU A 278 0.76 -20.70 -15.50
N GLU A 279 0.41 -20.20 -16.69
CA GLU A 279 1.36 -19.74 -17.71
C GLU A 279 2.35 -18.68 -17.20
N ALA A 280 1.87 -17.71 -16.41
CA ALA A 280 2.72 -16.66 -15.84
C ALA A 280 3.81 -17.21 -14.91
N ALA A 281 3.47 -18.20 -14.08
CA ALA A 281 4.46 -18.86 -13.21
C ALA A 281 5.45 -19.70 -14.05
N ARG A 282 4.95 -20.44 -15.04
CA ARG A 282 5.77 -21.24 -15.97
C ARG A 282 6.77 -20.38 -16.75
N ALA A 283 6.36 -19.19 -17.18
CA ALA A 283 7.26 -18.23 -17.83
C ALA A 283 8.40 -17.77 -16.90
N ILE A 284 8.11 -17.52 -15.61
CA ILE A 284 9.13 -17.16 -14.61
C ILE A 284 10.15 -18.31 -14.45
N TYR A 285 9.68 -19.55 -14.35
CA TYR A 285 10.53 -20.73 -14.18
C TYR A 285 11.39 -20.98 -15.44
N THR A 286 10.77 -20.90 -16.62
CA THR A 286 11.45 -21.13 -17.91
C THR A 286 12.56 -20.11 -18.12
N ALA A 287 12.30 -18.82 -17.85
CA ALA A 287 13.29 -17.75 -17.94
C ALA A 287 14.51 -17.94 -17.00
N ARG A 288 14.37 -18.78 -15.96
CA ARG A 288 15.42 -19.10 -14.98
C ARG A 288 16.06 -20.46 -15.21
N GLY A 289 15.73 -21.12 -16.32
CA GLY A 289 16.35 -22.37 -16.73
C GLY A 289 15.77 -23.62 -16.08
N PHE A 290 14.62 -23.52 -15.38
CA PHE A 290 13.87 -24.73 -15.02
C PHE A 290 13.38 -25.43 -16.28
N ARG A 291 13.39 -26.76 -16.25
CA ARG A 291 12.93 -27.61 -17.35
C ARG A 291 11.83 -28.53 -16.85
N LEU A 292 10.82 -28.75 -17.68
CA LEU A 292 9.78 -29.74 -17.43
C LEU A 292 10.43 -31.13 -17.40
N ALA A 293 10.28 -31.84 -16.27
CA ALA A 293 10.81 -33.19 -16.08
C ALA A 293 9.71 -34.26 -16.17
N HIS A 294 8.50 -33.92 -15.72
CA HIS A 294 7.36 -34.82 -15.74
C HIS A 294 6.06 -34.03 -15.86
N SER A 295 5.08 -34.57 -16.58
CA SER A 295 3.72 -34.03 -16.67
C SER A 295 2.70 -35.16 -16.69
N GLU A 296 1.59 -34.97 -15.99
CA GLU A 296 0.52 -35.97 -15.89
C GLU A 296 -0.87 -35.32 -15.86
N PRO A 297 -1.90 -35.96 -16.44
CA PRO A 297 -3.29 -35.54 -16.22
C PRO A 297 -3.65 -35.63 -14.74
N LEU A 298 -4.33 -34.61 -14.23
CA LEU A 298 -4.73 -34.51 -12.83
C LEU A 298 -6.18 -34.03 -12.73
N ALA A 299 -7.08 -34.86 -12.22
CA ALA A 299 -8.42 -34.42 -11.82
C ALA A 299 -8.39 -33.98 -10.35
N ALA A 300 -8.35 -32.68 -10.10
CA ALA A 300 -8.25 -32.11 -8.75
C ALA A 300 -8.81 -30.70 -8.67
N TYR A 301 -9.18 -30.27 -7.47
CA TYR A 301 -9.64 -28.90 -7.18
C TYR A 301 -10.88 -28.49 -7.97
N GLY A 302 -11.73 -29.46 -8.30
CA GLY A 302 -12.90 -29.29 -9.17
C GLY A 302 -12.60 -29.05 -10.65
N GLN A 303 -11.36 -29.31 -11.11
CA GLN A 303 -10.91 -29.05 -12.48
C GLN A 303 -10.21 -30.28 -13.10
N GLN A 304 -10.15 -30.30 -14.44
CA GLN A 304 -9.28 -31.21 -15.19
C GLN A 304 -7.98 -30.46 -15.53
N LEU A 305 -6.88 -30.90 -14.94
CA LEU A 305 -5.60 -30.22 -14.92
C LEU A 305 -4.51 -31.07 -15.55
N VAL A 306 -3.38 -30.43 -15.81
CA VAL A 306 -2.11 -31.11 -16.08
C VAL A 306 -1.15 -30.71 -14.96
N GLY A 307 -0.82 -31.66 -14.10
CA GLY A 307 0.23 -31.48 -13.09
C GLY A 307 1.59 -31.55 -13.77
N GLU A 308 2.49 -30.64 -13.42
CA GLU A 308 3.82 -30.54 -14.00
C GLU A 308 4.88 -30.46 -12.91
N THR A 309 5.89 -31.31 -12.99
CA THR A 309 7.12 -31.22 -12.18
C THR A 309 8.23 -30.60 -13.00
N TRP A 310 8.82 -29.52 -12.49
CA TRP A 310 9.91 -28.80 -13.11
C TRP A 310 11.16 -28.89 -12.26
N GLU A 311 12.33 -28.95 -12.90
CA GLU A 311 13.61 -29.12 -12.24
C GLU A 311 14.67 -28.15 -12.77
N LEU A 312 15.51 -27.67 -11.86
CA LEU A 312 16.69 -26.87 -12.14
C LEU A 312 17.91 -27.54 -11.49
N PRO A 313 18.85 -28.09 -12.29
CA PRO A 313 20.16 -28.48 -11.79
C PRO A 313 20.92 -27.27 -11.25
N LEU A 314 21.39 -27.37 -10.01
CA LEU A 314 22.20 -26.37 -9.35
C LEU A 314 23.65 -26.86 -9.44
N ARG A 315 24.40 -26.30 -10.38
CA ARG A 315 25.85 -26.48 -10.48
C ARG A 315 26.55 -25.59 -9.48
#